data_AF-X0U5J5-F1
#
_entry.id   AF-X0U5J5-F1
#
_cell.length_a   1.000
_cell.length_b   1.000
_cell.length_c   1.000
_cell.angle_alpha   90.00
_cell.angle_beta   90.00
_cell.angle_gamma   90.00
#
_symmetry.space_group_name_H-M   'P 1'
#
loop_
_entity.id
_entity.type
_entity.pdbx_description
1 polymer ?
#
loop_
_entity_poly.entity_id
_entity_poly.type
_entity_poly.pdbx_seq_one_letter_code
_entity_poly.pdbx_strand_id
1 'polypeptide(L)'
;DHKETRALSRQEKAEKIGIVFDDVERTSFSNSVDNAQAIMRRCKFNSDSKGVQLLISHLEQWGRKWNDLNQEYGDFEDPTVHTHAGASFRYMSTVVTEETHMTDYDDIPEDYEKRCQEFIGL
;
A
#
# COMPACT_ATOMS: atom_id res chain seq x y z
N ASP A 1 30.79 22.78 8.34
CA ASP A 1 30.43 21.54 7.62
C ASP A 1 30.79 20.29 8.39
N HIS A 2 29.90 19.86 9.28
CA HIS A 2 30.02 18.55 9.93
C HIS A 2 29.54 17.48 8.95
N LYS A 3 30.48 16.69 8.43
CA LYS A 3 30.17 15.41 7.77
C LYS A 3 29.48 14.51 8.81
N GLU A 4 28.26 14.06 8.51
CA GLU A 4 27.55 13.12 9.36
C GLU A 4 28.39 11.86 9.58
N THR A 5 28.66 11.56 10.84
CA THR A 5 29.59 10.50 11.28
C THR A 5 28.92 9.14 11.48
N ARG A 6 27.58 9.06 11.37
CA ARG A 6 26.81 7.83 11.53
C ARG A 6 25.87 7.60 10.35
N ALA A 7 25.65 6.33 10.01
CA ALA A 7 24.61 5.95 9.06
C ALA A 7 23.22 6.22 9.65
N LEU A 8 22.43 7.06 8.98
CA LEU A 8 21.05 7.34 9.36
C LEU A 8 20.13 6.15 9.10
N SER A 9 19.16 5.94 9.98
CA SER A 9 18.03 5.03 9.79
C SER A 9 17.17 5.47 8.58
N ARG A 10 16.30 4.58 8.09
CA ARG A 10 15.40 4.92 6.98
C ARG A 10 14.41 6.03 7.36
N GLN A 11 13.95 6.04 8.61
CA GLN A 11 13.05 7.05 9.16
C GLN A 11 13.76 8.41 9.26
N GLU A 12 14.98 8.44 9.79
CA GLU A 12 15.78 9.66 9.88
C GLU A 12 16.09 10.26 8.48
N LYS A 13 16.28 9.40 7.47
CA LYS A 13 16.45 9.86 6.08
C LYS A 13 15.16 10.42 5.49
N ALA A 14 14.01 9.85 5.83
CA ALA A 14 12.72 10.29 5.33
C ALA A 14 12.31 11.64 5.93
N GLU A 15 12.50 11.82 7.24
CA GLU A 15 12.24 13.09 7.94
C GLU A 15 13.04 14.25 7.34
N LYS A 16 14.30 14.00 6.96
CA LYS A 16 15.16 14.99 6.31
C LYS A 16 14.65 15.50 4.97
N ILE A 17 13.87 14.69 4.25
CA ILE A 17 13.25 15.08 2.98
C ILE A 17 11.78 15.48 3.16
N GLY A 18 11.35 15.70 4.41
CA GLY A 18 9.99 16.16 4.74
C GLY A 18 8.93 15.06 4.73
N ILE A 19 9.32 13.79 4.74
CA ILE A 19 8.38 12.66 4.86
C ILE A 19 8.31 12.26 6.34
N VAL A 20 7.13 12.43 6.93
CA VAL A 20 6.82 11.95 8.28
C VAL A 20 6.07 10.64 8.14
N PHE A 21 6.55 9.60 8.82
CA PHE A 21 5.85 8.32 8.93
C PHE A 21 5.17 8.24 10.28
N ASP A 22 3.91 7.85 10.29
CA ASP A 22 3.22 7.47 11.52
C ASP A 22 3.64 6.06 11.94
N ASP A 23 3.76 5.84 13.24
CA ASP A 23 3.97 4.50 13.80
C ASP A 23 2.62 3.77 13.81
N VAL A 24 2.49 2.79 12.93
CA VAL A 24 1.26 1.99 12.77
C VAL A 24 1.48 0.59 13.36
N GLU A 25 0.45 0.02 13.99
CA GLU A 25 0.51 -1.36 14.48
C GLU A 25 0.79 -2.34 13.34
N ARG A 26 1.56 -3.39 13.65
CA ARG A 26 1.92 -4.39 12.64
C ARG A 26 0.73 -5.27 12.30
N THR A 27 0.18 -5.08 11.10
CA THR A 27 -0.76 -6.03 10.49
C THR A 27 -0.04 -7.30 10.01
N SER A 28 -0.70 -8.45 10.14
CA SER A 28 -0.17 -9.70 9.59
C SER A 28 -0.02 -9.62 8.07
N PHE A 29 0.94 -10.37 7.52
CA PHE A 29 1.15 -10.39 6.07
C PHE A 29 -0.13 -10.81 5.33
N SER A 30 -0.80 -11.88 5.77
CA SER A 30 -2.04 -12.34 5.12
C SER A 30 -3.13 -11.28 5.17
N ASN A 31 -3.37 -10.64 6.32
CA ASN A 31 -4.43 -9.63 6.44
C ASN A 31 -4.15 -8.43 5.52
N SER A 32 -2.90 -7.99 5.42
CA SER A 32 -2.53 -6.89 4.51
C SER A 32 -2.67 -7.26 3.02
N VAL A 33 -2.50 -8.53 2.67
CA VAL A 33 -2.78 -9.06 1.33
C VAL A 33 -4.29 -9.03 1.06
N ASP A 34 -5.10 -9.45 2.02
CA ASP A 34 -6.57 -9.45 1.88
C ASP A 34 -7.11 -8.03 1.73
N ASN A 35 -6.59 -7.07 2.50
CA ASN A 35 -6.90 -5.65 2.35
C ASN A 35 -6.51 -5.12 0.96
N ALA A 36 -5.32 -5.46 0.47
CA ALA A 36 -4.89 -5.09 -0.88
C ALA A 36 -5.82 -5.65 -1.97
N GLN A 37 -6.22 -6.92 -1.85
CA GLN A 37 -7.18 -7.53 -2.78
C GLN A 37 -8.56 -6.88 -2.71
N ALA A 38 -9.03 -6.48 -1.52
CA ALA A 38 -10.28 -5.77 -1.36
C ALA A 38 -10.27 -4.43 -2.10
N ILE A 39 -9.20 -3.63 -1.96
CA ILE A 39 -9.04 -2.36 -2.68
C ILE A 39 -8.98 -2.60 -4.20
N MET A 40 -8.19 -3.57 -4.65
CA MET A 40 -8.08 -3.88 -6.09
C MET A 40 -9.42 -4.22 -6.74
N ARG A 41 -10.33 -4.87 -5.99
CA ARG A 41 -11.67 -5.24 -6.49
C ARG A 41 -12.68 -4.09 -6.43
N ARG A 42 -12.50 -3.13 -5.52
CA ARG A 42 -13.48 -2.06 -5.24
C ARG A 42 -13.14 -0.74 -5.92
N CYS A 43 -11.86 -0.48 -6.15
CA CYS A 43 -11.39 0.81 -6.67
C CYS A 43 -11.19 0.76 -8.19
N LYS A 44 -11.53 1.87 -8.85
CA LYS A 44 -11.18 2.09 -10.25
C LYS A 44 -9.83 2.80 -10.30
N PHE A 45 -8.86 2.17 -10.96
CA PHE A 45 -7.54 2.75 -11.16
C PHE A 45 -7.51 3.51 -12.49
N ASN A 46 -6.82 4.65 -12.52
CA ASN A 46 -6.65 5.42 -13.75
C ASN A 46 -5.72 4.66 -14.72
N SER A 47 -6.31 3.85 -15.59
CA SER A 47 -5.62 3.05 -16.58
C SER A 47 -4.89 3.87 -17.64
N ASP A 48 -5.16 5.17 -17.78
CA ASP A 48 -4.50 6.03 -18.77
C ASP A 48 -3.14 6.54 -18.25
N SER A 49 -2.90 6.44 -16.95
CA SER A 49 -1.61 6.78 -16.35
C SER A 49 -0.61 5.64 -16.52
N LYS A 50 0.50 5.92 -17.22
CA LYS A 50 1.63 4.98 -17.37
C LYS A 50 2.17 4.47 -16.04
N GLY A 51 2.19 5.33 -15.01
CA GLY A 51 2.66 4.95 -13.67
C GLY A 51 1.72 3.95 -13.01
N VAL A 52 0.41 4.09 -13.21
CA VAL A 52 -0.60 3.17 -12.67
C VAL A 52 -0.55 1.83 -13.41
N GLN A 53 -0.41 1.83 -14.74
CA GLN A 53 -0.22 0.60 -15.51
C GLN A 53 1.02 -0.18 -15.06
N LEU A 54 2.14 0.53 -14.85
CA LEU A 54 3.37 -0.07 -14.35
C LEU A 54 3.14 -0.66 -12.95
N LEU A 55 2.53 0.08 -12.03
CA LEU A 55 2.21 -0.41 -10.69
C LEU A 55 1.37 -1.70 -10.76
N ILE A 56 0.29 -1.72 -11.54
CA ILE A 56 -0.57 -2.90 -11.72
C ILE A 56 0.25 -4.09 -12.24
N SER A 57 1.10 -3.88 -13.24
CA SER A 57 1.95 -4.96 -13.79
C SER A 57 2.92 -5.54 -12.76
N HIS A 58 3.43 -4.72 -11.83
CA HIS A 58 4.25 -5.21 -10.73
C HIS A 58 3.42 -5.97 -9.70
N LEU A 59 2.19 -5.54 -9.43
CA LEU A 59 1.28 -6.23 -8.50
C LEU A 59 0.86 -7.61 -9.03
N GLU A 60 0.66 -7.75 -10.34
CA GLU A 60 0.33 -9.03 -10.98
C GLU A 60 1.47 -10.06 -10.90
N GLN A 61 2.73 -9.58 -10.87
CA GLN A 61 3.94 -10.40 -10.77
C GLN A 61 4.44 -10.53 -9.33
N TRP A 62 3.75 -9.90 -8.38
CA TRP A 62 4.07 -9.97 -6.97
C TRP A 62 3.31 -11.13 -6.32
N GLY A 63 3.97 -11.86 -5.42
CA GLY A 63 3.43 -13.08 -4.83
C GLY A 63 4.05 -13.46 -3.50
N ARG A 64 3.47 -14.50 -2.89
CA ARG A 64 3.98 -15.11 -1.66
C ARG A 64 5.16 -16.02 -1.98
N LYS A 65 6.13 -16.11 -1.07
CA LYS A 65 7.26 -17.03 -1.19
C LYS A 65 6.75 -18.47 -1.11
N TRP A 66 7.06 -19.27 -2.14
CA TRP A 66 6.81 -20.71 -2.12
C TRP A 66 7.78 -21.43 -1.17
N ASN A 67 7.28 -22.34 -0.35
CA ASN A 67 8.07 -23.18 0.54
C ASN A 67 8.12 -24.61 0.01
N ASP A 68 9.25 -24.99 -0.58
CA ASP A 68 9.46 -26.32 -1.16
C ASP A 68 9.38 -27.46 -0.14
N LEU A 69 9.72 -27.23 1.13
CA LEU A 69 9.70 -28.29 2.15
C LEU A 69 8.27 -28.67 2.53
N ASN A 70 7.41 -27.65 2.68
CA ASN A 70 6.02 -27.84 3.09
C ASN A 70 5.05 -27.94 1.90
N GLN A 71 5.52 -27.64 0.68
CA GLN A 71 4.69 -27.57 -0.54
C GLN A 71 3.52 -26.58 -0.39
N GLU A 72 3.79 -25.42 0.23
CA GLU A 72 2.79 -24.38 0.48
C GLU A 72 3.38 -22.97 0.30
N TYR A 73 2.51 -21.98 0.09
CA TYR A 73 2.92 -20.58 0.11
C TYR A 73 3.05 -20.10 1.56
N GLY A 74 4.21 -19.52 1.90
CA GLY A 74 4.47 -19.01 3.24
C GLY A 74 3.88 -17.61 3.52
N ASP A 75 4.09 -17.13 4.74
CA ASP A 75 3.62 -15.83 5.23
C ASP A 75 4.55 -14.66 4.88
N PHE A 76 5.41 -14.83 3.87
CA PHE A 76 6.42 -13.84 3.50
C PHE A 76 6.36 -13.53 2.01
N GLU A 77 6.81 -12.34 1.65
CA GLU A 77 6.94 -11.91 0.25
C GLU A 77 8.05 -12.69 -0.45
N ASP A 78 7.80 -13.05 -1.70
CA ASP A 78 8.84 -13.53 -2.59
C ASP A 78 9.84 -12.38 -2.86
N PRO A 79 11.16 -12.55 -2.64
CA PRO A 79 12.17 -11.50 -2.82
C PRO A 79 12.51 -11.28 -4.31
N THR A 80 11.59 -10.67 -5.05
CA THR A 80 11.76 -10.32 -6.47
C THR A 80 11.87 -8.80 -6.66
N VAL A 81 12.08 -8.35 -7.90
CA VAL A 81 12.05 -6.91 -8.23
C VAL A 81 10.67 -6.28 -7.97
N HIS A 82 9.61 -7.09 -7.87
CA HIS A 82 8.24 -6.63 -7.68
C HIS A 82 7.87 -6.44 -6.19
N THR A 83 8.68 -6.95 -5.25
CA THR A 83 8.44 -6.88 -3.80
C THR A 83 8.17 -5.46 -3.32
N HIS A 84 8.91 -4.46 -3.81
CA HIS A 84 8.75 -3.08 -3.36
C HIS A 84 7.38 -2.49 -3.71
N ALA A 85 6.85 -2.79 -4.90
CA ALA A 85 5.54 -2.34 -5.32
C ALA A 85 4.44 -3.03 -4.50
N GLY A 86 4.53 -4.36 -4.34
CA GLY A 86 3.60 -5.13 -3.52
C GLY A 86 3.58 -4.69 -2.06
N ALA A 87 4.74 -4.55 -1.43
CA ALA A 87 4.86 -4.08 -0.05
C ALA A 87 4.27 -2.69 0.13
N SER A 88 4.58 -1.75 -0.78
CA SER A 88 4.06 -0.38 -0.70
C SER A 88 2.53 -0.36 -0.81
N PHE A 89 1.97 -1.14 -1.73
CA PHE A 89 0.53 -1.23 -1.93
C PHE A 89 -0.19 -1.90 -0.75
N ARG A 90 0.40 -2.95 -0.14
CA ARG A 90 -0.13 -3.58 1.09
C ARG A 90 -0.13 -2.64 2.30
N TYR A 91 0.92 -1.84 2.46
CA TYR A 91 0.98 -0.87 3.55
C TYR A 91 -0.07 0.22 3.37
N MET A 92 -0.22 0.74 2.15
CA MET A 92 -1.29 1.68 1.83
C MET A 92 -2.68 1.07 2.07
N SER A 93 -2.89 -0.18 1.65
CA SER A 93 -4.22 -0.81 1.78
C SER A 93 -4.63 -1.03 3.22
N THR A 94 -3.67 -1.29 4.11
CA THR A 94 -3.93 -1.45 5.53
C THR A 94 -4.47 -0.16 6.14
N VAL A 95 -3.79 0.98 5.89
CA VAL A 95 -4.21 2.29 6.40
C VAL A 95 -5.60 2.69 5.87
N VAL A 96 -5.86 2.47 4.58
CA VAL A 96 -7.17 2.79 3.99
C VAL A 96 -8.29 1.95 4.62
N THR A 97 -8.04 0.68 4.90
CA THR A 97 -9.07 -0.19 5.48
C THR A 97 -9.39 0.24 6.91
N GLU A 98 -8.39 0.62 7.71
CA GLU A 98 -8.59 1.15 9.08
C GLU A 98 -9.43 2.43 9.08
N GLU A 99 -9.11 3.39 8.21
CA GLU A 99 -9.89 4.64 8.05
C GLU A 99 -11.34 4.36 7.59
N THR A 100 -11.54 3.42 6.67
CA THR A 100 -12.89 3.07 6.18
C THR A 100 -13.70 2.20 7.13
N HIS A 101 -13.07 1.49 8.08
CA HIS A 101 -13.78 0.78 9.14
C HIS A 101 -14.24 1.70 10.28
N MET A 102 -13.68 2.92 10.37
CA MET A 102 -14.15 3.96 11.29
C MET A 102 -15.33 4.77 10.75
N THR A 103 -15.69 4.59 9.48
CA THR A 103 -16.91 5.15 8.91
C THR A 103 -17.98 4.06 8.93
N ASP A 104 -18.83 4.08 9.97
CA ASP A 104 -20.10 3.37 9.91
C ASP A 104 -20.79 3.77 8.60
N TYR A 105 -21.06 2.78 7.75
CA TYR A 105 -21.58 2.95 6.38
C TYR A 105 -22.96 3.65 6.32
N ASP A 106 -23.54 3.97 7.47
CA ASP A 106 -24.75 4.79 7.61
C ASP A 106 -24.48 6.30 7.41
N ASP A 107 -23.21 6.72 7.42
CA ASP A 107 -22.81 8.14 7.33
C ASP A 107 -22.11 8.51 5.99
N ILE A 108 -22.31 7.74 4.91
CA ILE A 108 -21.85 8.21 3.58
C ILE A 108 -22.70 9.42 3.18
N PRO A 109 -22.13 10.62 3.05
CA PRO A 109 -22.90 11.81 2.69
C PRO A 109 -23.52 11.64 1.29
N GLU A 110 -24.77 12.07 1.10
CA GLU A 110 -25.46 11.99 -0.20
C GLU A 110 -24.69 12.70 -1.34
N ASP A 111 -23.77 13.62 -1.00
CA ASP A 111 -22.93 14.37 -1.94
C ASP A 111 -21.57 13.72 -2.22
N TYR A 112 -21.32 12.50 -1.74
CA TYR A 112 -20.03 11.81 -1.89
C TYR A 112 -19.53 11.73 -3.34
N GLU A 113 -20.41 11.41 -4.29
CA GLU A 113 -20.05 11.35 -5.72
C GLU A 113 -19.64 12.72 -6.27
N LYS A 114 -20.31 13.78 -5.84
CA LYS A 114 -19.99 15.16 -6.26
C LYS A 114 -18.63 15.60 -5.71
N ARG A 115 -18.34 15.27 -4.45
CA ARG A 115 -17.04 15.57 -3.84
C ARG A 115 -15.91 14.77 -4.51
N CYS A 116 -16.14 13.51 -4.86
CA CYS A 116 -15.18 12.73 -5.63
C CYS A 116 -14.88 13.38 -6.99
N GLN A 117 -15.89 13.89 -7.69
CA GLN A 117 -15.71 14.57 -8.98
C GLN A 117 -14.89 15.87 -8.84
N GLU A 118 -15.12 16.65 -7.79
CA GLU A 118 -14.35 17.87 -7.49
C GLU A 118 -12.86 17.57 -7.25
N PHE A 119 -12.52 16.44 -6.61
CA PHE A 119 -11.13 16.03 -6.38
C PHE A 119 -10.41 15.50 -7.63
N ILE A 120 -11.15 14.97 -8.61
CA ILE A 120 -10.59 14.43 -9.87
C ILE A 120 -10.40 15.55 -10.91
N GLY A 121 -10.90 16.76 -10.65
CA GLY A 121 -10.68 17.92 -11.51
C GLY A 121 -11.35 17.82 -12.89
N LEU A 122 -12.53 17.21 -12.94
CA LEU A 122 -13.40 17.16 -14.14
C LEU A 122 -14.53 18.17 -14.03
#